data_AF-A0AAP7IEY2-F1
#
_entry.id   AF-A0AAP7IEY2-F1
#
_cell.length_a   1.000
_cell.length_b   1.000
_cell.length_c   1.000
_cell.angle_alpha   90.00
_cell.angle_beta   90.00
_cell.angle_gamma   90.00
#
_symmetry.space_group_name_H-M   'P 1'
#
loop_
_entity.id
_entity.type
_entity.pdbx_description
1 polymer ?
#
loop_
_entity_poly.entity_id
_entity_poly.type
_entity_poly.pdbx_seq_one_letter_code
_entity_poly.pdbx_strand_id
1 'polypeptide(L)' 'MIYTKIHLHEMEVITAITQLYSGDIETYILSEDDEILQEDVASIVYALYKAYMELETKQSLLELVNQKRLSINEVA' A
#
# COMPACT_ATOMS: atom_id res chain seq x y z
N MET A 1 19.06 20.45 19.01
CA MET A 1 18.23 19.24 18.80
C MET A 1 17.66 19.32 17.40
N ILE A 2 18.04 18.40 16.51
CA ILE A 2 17.41 18.25 15.20
C ILE A 2 16.16 17.41 15.45
N TYR A 3 14.98 18.02 15.35
CA TYR A 3 13.74 17.26 15.34
C TYR A 3 13.59 16.64 13.95
N THR A 4 13.83 15.34 13.83
CA THR A 4 13.40 14.59 12.65
C THR A 4 11.88 14.67 12.61
N LYS A 5 11.31 15.36 11.62
CA LYS A 5 9.88 15.33 11.35
C LYS A 5 9.53 13.90 10.96
N ILE A 6 8.94 13.15 11.88
CA ILE A 6 8.37 11.85 11.56
C ILE A 6 7.10 12.11 10.75
N HIS A 7 7.07 11.62 9.52
CA HIS A 7 5.89 11.70 8.65
C HIS A 7 4.86 10.66 9.10
N LEU A 8 4.26 10.88 10.27
CA LEU A 8 3.32 9.95 10.90
C LEU A 8 2.16 9.58 9.97
N HIS A 9 1.68 10.53 9.18
CA HIS A 9 0.59 10.29 8.24
C HIS A 9 0.95 9.31 7.12
N GLU A 10 2.15 9.42 6.54
CA GLU A 10 2.62 8.51 5.49
C GLU A 10 2.82 7.11 6.07
N MET A 11 3.37 7.01 7.29
CA MET A 11 3.50 5.73 8.00
C MET A 11 2.14 5.10 8.30
N GLU A 12 1.14 5.88 8.68
CA GLU A 12 -0.23 5.40 8.91
C GLU A 12 -0.85 4.83 7.63
N VAL A 13 -0.70 5.52 6.49
CA VAL A 13 -1.23 5.07 5.21
C VAL A 13 -0.52 3.79 4.75
N ILE A 14 0.82 3.75 4.79
CA ILE A 14 1.59 2.55 4.43
C ILE A 14 1.19 1.37 5.32
N THR A 15 1.06 1.59 6.63
CA THR A 15 0.64 0.54 7.57
C THR A 15 -0.76 0.03 7.24
N ALA A 16 -1.70 0.92 6.93
CA ALA A 16 -3.05 0.55 6.53
C ALA A 16 -3.07 -0.27 5.24
N ILE A 17 -2.28 0.12 4.22
CA ILE A 17 -2.14 -0.65 2.98
C ILE A 17 -1.63 -2.05 3.30
N THR A 18 -0.51 -2.17 4.02
CA THR A 18 0.09 -3.47 4.37
C THR A 18 -0.91 -4.38 5.08
N GLN A 19 -1.70 -3.85 6.03
CA GLN A 19 -2.65 -4.65 6.79
C GLN A 19 -3.89 -5.06 6.00
N LEU A 20 -4.46 -4.15 5.21
CA LEU A 20 -5.72 -4.41 4.49
C LEU A 20 -5.53 -5.22 3.20
N TYR A 21 -4.33 -5.17 2.64
CA TYR A 21 -3.99 -5.84 1.40
C TYR A 21 -3.13 -7.10 1.59
N SER A 22 -2.69 -7.46 2.81
CA SER A 22 -1.76 -8.58 3.01
C SER A 22 -2.19 -9.87 2.30
N GLY A 23 -3.44 -10.31 2.50
CA GLY A 23 -3.93 -11.53 1.85
C GLY A 23 -4.01 -11.44 0.32
N ASP A 24 -4.33 -10.26 -0.21
CA ASP A 24 -4.38 -10.04 -1.66
C ASP A 24 -2.96 -10.01 -2.25
N ILE A 25 -2.00 -9.39 -1.54
CA ILE A 25 -0.58 -9.33 -1.93
C ILE A 25 0.00 -10.74 -1.96
N GLU A 26 -0.20 -11.50 -0.89
CA GLU A 26 0.26 -12.89 -0.80
C GLU A 26 -0.33 -13.74 -1.91
N THR A 27 -1.64 -13.59 -2.18
CA THR A 27 -2.31 -14.33 -3.27
C THR A 27 -1.78 -13.92 -4.64
N TYR A 28 -1.53 -12.62 -4.87
CA TYR A 28 -0.98 -12.12 -6.12
C TYR A 28 0.41 -12.70 -6.37
N ILE A 29 1.32 -12.58 -5.39
CA ILE A 29 2.70 -13.09 -5.51
C ILE A 29 2.68 -14.60 -5.74
N LEU A 30 1.93 -15.35 -4.93
CA LEU A 30 1.85 -16.82 -5.04
C LEU A 30 1.18 -17.31 -6.34
N SER A 31 0.52 -16.42 -7.08
CA SER A 31 -0.05 -16.74 -8.39
C SER A 31 0.97 -16.60 -9.53
N GLU A 32 2.03 -15.81 -9.32
CA GLU A 32 3.11 -15.58 -10.27
C GLU A 32 4.40 -16.37 -9.93
N ASP A 33 4.67 -16.55 -8.63
CA ASP A 33 5.83 -17.23 -8.06
C ASP A 33 5.41 -18.22 -6.96
N ASP A 34 6.30 -19.12 -6.52
CA ASP A 34 6.02 -20.10 -5.45
C ASP A 34 6.53 -19.67 -4.06
N GLU A 35 7.17 -18.51 -3.97
CA GLU A 35 7.71 -17.93 -2.74
C GLU A 35 7.29 -16.46 -2.55
N ILE A 36 7.11 -16.03 -1.31
CA ILE A 36 6.83 -14.62 -0.97
C ILE A 36 8.10 -13.98 -0.42
N LEU A 37 8.71 -13.09 -1.21
CA LEU A 37 9.86 -12.31 -0.77
C LEU A 37 9.43 -10.96 -0.19
N GLN A 38 10.20 -10.48 0.79
CA GLN A 38 9.94 -9.19 1.43
C GLN A 38 9.99 -8.01 0.43
N GLU A 39 10.84 -8.11 -0.60
CA GLU A 39 11.01 -7.07 -1.61
C GLU A 39 9.79 -6.94 -2.53
N ASP A 40 9.14 -8.05 -2.88
CA ASP A 40 7.89 -8.04 -3.68
C ASP A 40 6.75 -7.41 -2.89
N VAL A 41 6.60 -7.80 -1.62
CA VAL A 41 5.61 -7.19 -0.73
C VAL A 41 5.84 -5.69 -0.60
N ALA A 42 7.09 -5.27 -0.37
CA ALA A 42 7.43 -3.85 -0.25
C ALA A 42 7.17 -3.07 -1.55
N SER A 43 7.48 -3.68 -2.69
CA SER A 43 7.23 -3.12 -4.02
C SER A 43 5.74 -2.89 -4.27
N ILE A 44 4.89 -3.90 -4.02
CA ILE A 44 3.45 -3.83 -4.23
C ILE A 44 2.79 -2.81 -3.27
N VAL A 45 3.18 -2.81 -1.99
CA VAL A 45 2.69 -1.81 -1.01
C VAL A 45 3.04 -0.40 -1.47
N TYR A 46 4.26 -0.19 -1.97
CA TYR A 46 4.68 1.11 -2.48
C TYR A 46 3.94 1.52 -3.77
N ALA A 47 3.69 0.57 -4.67
CA ALA A 47 2.91 0.79 -5.88
C ALA A 47 1.47 1.22 -5.54
N LEU A 48 0.81 0.51 -4.63
CA LEU A 48 -0.51 0.88 -4.10
C LEU A 48 -0.49 2.28 -3.49
N TYR A 49 0.50 2.58 -2.65
CA TYR A 49 0.62 3.91 -2.04
C TYR A 49 0.71 5.03 -3.10
N LYS A 50 1.54 4.86 -4.13
CA LYS A 50 1.64 5.84 -5.22
C LYS A 50 0.35 5.95 -6.00
N ALA A 51 -0.29 4.84 -6.33
CA ALA A 51 -1.56 4.85 -7.06
C ALA A 51 -2.66 5.59 -6.26
N TYR A 52 -2.71 5.40 -4.95
CA TYR A 52 -3.60 6.15 -4.06
C TYR A 52 -3.29 7.65 -4.02
N MET A 53 -2.01 8.05 -4.04
CA MET A 53 -1.57 9.45 -4.10
C MET A 53 -1.97 10.15 -5.40
N GLU A 54 -2.14 9.40 -6.49
CA GLU A 54 -2.49 9.90 -7.81
C GLU A 54 -4.01 10.03 -8.01
N LEU A 55 -4.83 9.55 -7.08
CA LEU A 55 -6.29 9.70 -7.15
C LEU A 55 -6.70 11.16 -6.94
N GLU A 56 -7.30 11.77 -7.97
CA GLU A 56 -7.89 13.10 -7.88
C GLU A 56 -9.19 13.07 -7.06
N THR A 57 -9.08 13.23 -5.75
CA THR A 57 -10.22 13.22 -4.83
C THR A 57 -10.05 14.18 -3.66
N LYS A 58 -11.17 14.55 -3.04
CA LYS A 58 -11.19 15.38 -1.81
C LYS A 58 -11.14 14.55 -0.53
N GLN A 59 -11.23 13.22 -0.64
CA GLN A 59 -11.15 12.30 0.50
C GLN A 59 -9.71 12.14 0.96
N SER A 60 -9.52 11.82 2.24
CA SER A 60 -8.18 11.52 2.75
C SER A 60 -7.68 10.18 2.19
N LEU A 61 -6.36 10.07 2.00
CA LEU A 61 -5.70 8.84 1.54
C LEU A 61 -6.07 7.63 2.40
N LEU A 62 -6.10 7.81 3.72
CA LEU A 62 -6.44 6.76 4.66
C LEU A 62 -7.89 6.28 4.50
N GLU A 63 -8.85 7.17 4.21
CA GLU A 63 -10.24 6.77 3.91
C GLU A 63 -10.34 5.98 2.62
N LEU A 64 -9.59 6.35 1.58
CA LEU A 64 -9.56 5.64 0.30
C LEU A 64 -8.99 4.23 0.47
N VAL A 65 -7.90 4.10 1.22
CA VAL A 65 -7.26 2.81 1.55
C VAL A 65 -8.20 1.93 2.36
N ASN A 66 -8.84 2.48 3.40
CA ASN A 66 -9.82 1.74 4.21
C ASN A 66 -11.04 1.28 3.40
N GLN A 67 -11.39 2.00 2.34
CA GLN A 67 -12.45 1.60 1.40
C GLN A 67 -11.96 0.61 0.33
N LYS A 68 -10.67 0.26 0.34
CA LYS A 68 -10.03 -0.67 -0.61
C LYS A 68 -10.37 -0.32 -2.07
N ARG A 69 -10.29 0.98 -2.41
CA ARG A 69 -10.75 1.55 -3.69
C ARG A 69 -9.95 1.10 -4.91
N LEU A 70 -8.71 0.67 -4.73
CA LEU A 70 -7.85 0.13 -5.78
C LEU A 70 -7.69 -1.39 -5.61
N SER A 71 -7.67 -2.12 -6.72
CA SER A 71 -7.26 -3.53 -6.73
C SER A 71 -5.76 -3.68 -6.96
N ILE A 72 -5.15 -4.74 -6.43
CA ILE A 72 -3.74 -5.05 -6.70
C ILE A 72 -3.54 -5.32 -8.19
N ASN A 73 -4.45 -6.03 -8.85
CA ASN A 73 -4.36 -6.38 -10.27
C ASN A 73 -4.42 -5.17 -11.22
N GLU A 74 -4.79 -3.99 -10.71
CA GLU A 74 -4.82 -2.74 -11.50
C GLU A 74 -3.52 -1.93 -11.33
N VAL A 75 -2.66 -2.33 -10.39
CA VAL A 75 -1.53 -1.53 -9.90
C VAL A 75 -0.20 -2.29 -9.99
N ALA A 76 -0.23 -3.61 -9.78
CA ALA A 76 0.90 -4.52 -9.87
C ALA A 76 0.76 -5.40 -11.12
#